data_AF-A0A3A9B3C4-F1
#
_entry.id   AF-A0A3A9B3C4-F1
#
_cell.length_a   1.000
_cell.length_b   1.000
_cell.length_c   1.000
_cell.angle_alpha   90.00
_cell.angle_beta   90.00
_cell.angle_gamma   90.00
#
_symmetry.space_group_name_H-M   'P 1'
#
loop_
_entity.id
_entity.type
_entity.pdbx_description
1 polymer ?
#
loop_
_entity_poly.entity_id
_entity_poly.type
_entity_poly.pdbx_seq_one_letter_code
_entity_poly.pdbx_strand_id
1 'polypeptide(L)'
;MRIFYLELKRVLKSKLTWILLALALLLSVLLAWLPTTYCYSNYTDEAGNEVNLTGLASIAHEKERQAEAAGIVTPQRVREAVETYQTCLASYGVTESYDLPEGVYEREILPIAPLLHGVKEAFADPDTGMAPAIMEIDPEQIDDYYSVCESRIASLMQMEQPDSPRAQSKAVEMYQNTKKPFEVYPGMTSAVMDYQNIMGFLVLLFCVVIAAPIFSADYQSGADDILRCTRHGRVSLGIAKMFAALFISGAAFVLCAAVHILVADSLFGWECTRTSIQMMYSIVTLADMNIGGLQFLFAASGLLSVLASVSFTLFLSARCRTTVSSLASSLVFCIAPVVISMTAPGALGAWLCSILPASGTSIQASVLYAITDFQFLNLAGLSVWMPYAMIGACMIEIPLFAFLAVRSYCRHALN
;
A
#
# COMPACT_ATOMS: atom_id res chain seq x y z
N MET A 1 14.81 -4.08 33.13
CA MET A 1 13.37 -3.79 33.34
C MET A 1 13.10 -2.37 33.85
N ARG A 2 13.57 -1.94 35.03
CA ARG A 2 13.22 -0.62 35.61
C ARG A 2 13.63 0.59 34.75
N ILE A 3 14.79 0.54 34.07
CA ILE A 3 15.28 1.65 33.22
C ILE A 3 14.41 1.81 31.96
N PHE A 4 14.06 0.71 31.30
CA PHE A 4 13.15 0.71 30.15
C PHE A 4 11.79 1.35 30.50
N TYR A 5 11.20 0.96 31.63
CA TYR A 5 9.94 1.56 32.10
C TYR A 5 10.06 3.08 32.35
N LEU A 6 11.20 3.54 32.89
CA LEU A 6 11.43 4.96 33.12
C LEU A 6 11.58 5.73 31.79
N GLU A 7 12.27 5.18 30.80
CA GLU A 7 12.38 5.79 29.46
C GLU A 7 11.02 5.81 28.74
N LEU A 8 10.24 4.72 28.84
CA LEU A 8 8.88 4.69 28.30
C LEU A 8 8.01 5.80 28.92
N LYS A 9 8.04 5.90 30.25
CA LYS A 9 7.33 6.96 30.99
C LYS A 9 7.84 8.35 30.62
N ARG A 10 9.14 8.52 30.37
CA ARG A 10 9.75 9.79 29.98
C ARG A 10 9.21 10.24 28.62
N VAL A 11 9.26 9.38 27.60
CA VAL A 11 8.79 9.71 26.25
C VAL A 11 7.27 9.96 26.25
N LEU A 12 6.50 9.12 26.96
CA LEU A 12 5.05 9.28 27.10
C LEU A 12 4.64 10.48 27.96
N LYS A 13 5.50 11.05 28.81
CA LYS A 13 5.15 12.26 29.57
C LYS A 13 5.25 13.54 28.75
N SER A 14 5.89 13.49 27.58
CA SER A 14 5.97 14.64 26.68
C SER A 14 4.58 14.97 26.12
N LYS A 15 4.18 16.24 26.24
CA LYS A 15 2.92 16.74 25.67
C LYS A 15 2.89 16.52 24.15
N LEU A 16 4.01 16.74 23.48
CA LEU A 16 4.13 16.55 22.03
C LEU A 16 3.85 15.11 21.63
N THR A 17 4.40 14.13 22.36
CA THR A 17 4.17 12.71 22.09
C THR A 17 2.68 12.37 22.17
N TRP A 18 1.97 12.81 23.22
CA TRP A 18 0.53 12.58 23.33
C TRP A 18 -0.27 13.24 22.21
N ILE A 19 0.07 14.48 21.85
CA ILE A 19 -0.59 15.19 20.74
C ILE A 19 -0.41 14.41 19.43
N LEU A 20 0.82 13.97 19.14
CA LEU A 20 1.12 13.24 17.92
C LEU A 20 0.45 11.85 17.89
N LEU A 21 0.43 11.12 19.02
CA LEU A 21 -0.25 9.83 19.11
C LEU A 21 -1.78 9.97 18.96
N ALA A 22 -2.38 10.98 19.58
CA ALA A 22 -3.81 11.26 19.44
C ALA A 22 -4.15 11.70 18.02
N LEU A 23 -3.31 12.54 17.41
CA LEU A 23 -3.47 12.96 16.02
C LEU A 23 -3.32 11.79 15.04
N ALA A 24 -2.34 10.91 15.27
CA ALA A 24 -2.16 9.68 14.50
C ALA A 24 -3.46 8.85 14.48
N LEU A 25 -4.01 8.58 15.67
CA LEU A 25 -5.22 7.79 15.81
C LEU A 25 -6.45 8.46 15.16
N LEU A 26 -6.60 9.77 15.35
CA LEU A 26 -7.68 10.54 14.72
C LEU A 26 -7.58 10.48 13.20
N LEU A 27 -6.37 10.67 12.65
CA LEU A 27 -6.13 10.60 11.20
C LEU A 27 -6.36 9.19 10.66
N SER A 28 -6.05 8.13 11.42
CA SER A 28 -6.36 6.75 11.00
C SER A 28 -7.86 6.54 10.77
N VAL A 29 -8.70 7.03 11.68
CA VAL A 29 -10.17 6.97 11.53
C VAL A 29 -10.63 7.86 10.38
N LEU A 30 -10.12 9.10 10.32
CA LEU A 30 -10.50 10.05 9.28
C LEU A 30 -10.18 9.51 7.88
N LEU A 31 -8.97 8.99 7.67
CA LEU A 31 -8.53 8.45 6.37
C LEU A 31 -9.21 7.13 6.03
N ALA A 32 -9.69 6.35 7.01
CA ALA A 32 -10.54 5.19 6.73
C ALA A 32 -11.95 5.58 6.26
N TRP A 33 -12.47 6.70 6.78
CA TRP A 33 -13.78 7.23 6.42
C TRP A 33 -13.79 8.03 5.12
N LEU A 34 -12.72 8.77 4.82
CA LEU A 34 -12.62 9.68 3.67
C LEU A 34 -12.96 9.03 2.31
N PRO A 35 -12.50 7.81 1.98
CA PRO A 35 -12.87 7.13 0.73
C PRO A 35 -14.39 7.06 0.51
N THR A 36 -15.18 6.88 1.58
CA THR A 36 -16.64 6.80 1.47
C THR A 36 -17.25 8.08 0.92
N THR A 37 -16.63 9.24 1.19
CA THR A 37 -17.16 10.55 0.74
C THR A 37 -17.06 10.77 -0.77
N TYR A 38 -16.21 10.00 -1.46
CA TYR A 38 -16.08 10.04 -2.91
C TYR A 38 -16.97 9.01 -3.63
N CYS A 39 -17.68 8.16 -2.90
CA CYS A 39 -18.65 7.25 -3.49
C CYS A 39 -19.93 8.02 -3.82
N TYR A 40 -20.31 8.03 -5.09
CA TYR A 40 -21.56 8.59 -5.57
C TYR A 40 -22.18 7.68 -6.63
N SER A 41 -23.51 7.66 -6.67
CA SER A 41 -24.28 6.94 -7.68
C SER A 41 -25.46 7.81 -8.08
N ASN A 42 -25.62 8.01 -9.38
CA ASN A 42 -26.70 8.81 -9.95
C ASN A 42 -27.58 7.87 -10.77
N TYR A 43 -28.89 7.92 -10.59
CA TYR A 43 -29.84 7.16 -11.40
C TYR A 43 -31.19 7.88 -11.46
N THR A 44 -32.00 7.55 -12.45
CA THR A 44 -33.37 8.05 -12.58
C THR A 44 -34.35 7.07 -11.91
N ASP A 45 -35.20 7.56 -11.01
CA ASP A 45 -36.24 6.72 -10.39
C ASP A 45 -37.40 6.39 -11.36
N GLU A 46 -38.30 5.49 -10.96
CA GLU A 46 -39.49 5.14 -11.75
C GLU A 46 -40.45 6.32 -12.01
N ALA A 47 -40.32 7.40 -11.23
CA ALA A 47 -41.09 8.63 -11.38
C ALA A 47 -40.40 9.66 -12.28
N GLY A 48 -39.22 9.36 -12.82
CA GLY A 48 -38.46 10.25 -13.71
C GLY A 48 -37.62 11.30 -12.98
N ASN A 49 -37.42 11.20 -11.67
CA ASN A 49 -36.57 12.11 -10.90
C ASN A 49 -35.12 11.59 -10.83
N GLU A 50 -34.15 12.49 -10.96
CA GLU A 50 -32.75 12.20 -10.67
C GLU A 50 -32.56 11.98 -9.16
N VAL A 51 -32.03 10.82 -8.81
CA VAL A 51 -31.63 10.47 -7.45
C VAL A 51 -30.10 10.40 -7.39
N ASN A 52 -29.52 11.26 -6.56
CA ASN A 52 -28.08 11.30 -6.30
C ASN A 52 -27.82 10.71 -4.90
N LEU A 53 -27.23 9.51 -4.87
CA LEU A 53 -26.78 8.87 -3.64
C LEU A 53 -25.31 9.19 -3.41
N THR A 54 -24.95 9.44 -2.14
CA THR A 54 -23.57 9.72 -1.74
C THR A 54 -23.19 8.90 -0.51
N GLY A 55 -21.91 8.59 -0.35
CA GLY A 55 -21.43 7.92 0.85
C GLY A 55 -21.87 6.48 0.96
N LEU A 56 -22.20 6.07 2.18
CA LEU A 56 -22.64 4.71 2.50
C LEU A 56 -23.91 4.29 1.75
N ALA A 57 -24.80 5.24 1.41
CA ALA A 57 -26.00 4.95 0.64
C ALA A 57 -25.67 4.55 -0.81
N SER A 58 -24.68 5.21 -1.42
CA SER A 58 -24.18 4.85 -2.76
C SER A 58 -23.51 3.48 -2.74
N ILE A 59 -22.66 3.20 -1.75
CA ILE A 59 -22.01 1.88 -1.60
C ILE A 59 -23.05 0.77 -1.46
N ALA A 60 -24.07 0.97 -0.62
CA ALA A 60 -25.14 -0.02 -0.44
C ALA A 60 -25.93 -0.25 -1.74
N HIS A 61 -26.24 0.83 -2.47
CA HIS A 61 -26.94 0.74 -3.75
C HIS A 61 -26.13 0.00 -4.81
N GLU A 62 -24.85 0.32 -4.96
CA GLU A 62 -23.96 -0.35 -5.92
C GLU A 62 -23.83 -1.84 -5.61
N LYS A 63 -23.69 -2.20 -4.33
CA LYS A 63 -23.65 -3.60 -3.89
C LYS A 63 -24.93 -4.36 -4.20
N GLU A 64 -26.09 -3.74 -4.01
CA GLU A 64 -27.37 -4.34 -4.33
C GLU A 64 -27.49 -4.58 -5.84
N ARG A 65 -27.10 -3.59 -6.65
CA ARG A 65 -27.10 -3.70 -8.12
C ARG A 65 -26.14 -4.76 -8.65
N GLN A 66 -24.97 -4.90 -8.02
CA GLN A 66 -23.92 -5.83 -8.42
C GLN A 66 -23.96 -7.16 -7.65
N ALA A 67 -25.01 -7.43 -6.89
CA ALA A 67 -25.13 -8.64 -6.07
C ALA A 67 -25.06 -9.91 -6.92
N GLU A 68 -25.64 -9.90 -8.12
CA GLU A 68 -25.59 -11.03 -9.07
C GLU A 68 -24.21 -11.22 -9.72
N ALA A 69 -23.36 -10.18 -9.76
CA ALA A 69 -21.98 -10.27 -10.24
C ALA A 69 -20.98 -10.71 -9.16
N ALA A 70 -21.36 -10.63 -7.88
CA ALA A 70 -20.50 -11.04 -6.78
C ALA A 70 -20.16 -12.54 -6.81
N GLY A 71 -19.03 -12.92 -6.22
CA GLY A 71 -18.56 -14.29 -6.07
C GLY A 71 -17.51 -14.70 -7.11
N ILE A 72 -17.51 -15.98 -7.48
CA ILE A 72 -16.49 -16.59 -8.32
C ILE A 72 -16.62 -16.12 -9.77
N VAL A 73 -15.52 -15.61 -10.35
CA VAL A 73 -15.43 -15.16 -11.73
C VAL A 73 -15.12 -16.35 -12.63
N THR A 74 -16.15 -17.01 -13.18
CA THR A 74 -15.92 -18.12 -14.13
C THR A 74 -15.87 -17.59 -15.57
N PRO A 75 -15.19 -18.28 -16.50
CA PRO A 75 -15.20 -17.90 -17.91
C PRO A 75 -16.62 -17.71 -18.47
N GLN A 76 -17.57 -18.54 -18.06
CA GLN A 76 -18.98 -18.43 -18.48
C GLN A 76 -19.62 -17.12 -18.02
N ARG A 77 -19.41 -16.71 -16.76
CA ARG A 77 -19.96 -15.46 -16.23
C ARG A 77 -19.34 -14.24 -16.92
N VAL A 78 -18.04 -14.30 -17.22
CA VAL A 78 -17.36 -13.23 -17.96
C VAL A 78 -17.91 -13.14 -19.39
N ARG A 79 -18.14 -14.29 -20.06
CA ARG A 79 -18.77 -14.33 -21.38
C ARG A 79 -20.16 -13.71 -21.35
N GLU A 80 -21.02 -14.17 -20.45
CA GLU A 80 -22.39 -13.66 -20.31
C GLU A 80 -22.40 -12.14 -20.09
N ALA A 81 -21.46 -11.63 -19.27
CA ALA A 81 -21.29 -10.19 -19.08
C ALA A 81 -20.87 -9.48 -20.38
N VAL A 82 -19.90 -10.02 -21.12
CA VAL A 82 -19.47 -9.42 -22.40
C VAL A 82 -20.58 -9.46 -23.45
N GLU A 83 -21.32 -10.56 -23.58
CA GLU A 83 -22.46 -10.67 -24.49
C GLU A 83 -23.58 -9.69 -24.13
N THR A 84 -23.86 -9.52 -22.83
CA THR A 84 -24.84 -8.55 -22.33
C THR A 84 -24.39 -7.12 -22.66
N TYR A 85 -23.11 -6.80 -22.44
CA TYR A 85 -22.53 -5.51 -22.80
C TYR A 85 -22.64 -5.25 -24.30
N GLN A 86 -22.22 -6.21 -25.13
CA GLN A 86 -22.26 -6.08 -26.59
C GLN A 86 -23.69 -5.94 -27.13
N THR A 87 -24.63 -6.73 -26.62
CA THR A 87 -26.04 -6.67 -26.99
C THR A 87 -26.66 -5.34 -26.60
N CYS A 88 -26.34 -4.84 -25.41
CA CYS A 88 -26.80 -3.53 -24.94
C CYS A 88 -26.34 -2.44 -25.91
N LEU A 89 -25.03 -2.32 -26.14
CA LEU A 89 -24.47 -1.28 -27.01
C LEU A 89 -24.98 -1.39 -28.46
N ALA A 90 -25.07 -2.61 -29.00
CA ALA A 90 -25.61 -2.84 -30.34
C ALA A 90 -27.09 -2.41 -30.47
N SER A 91 -27.91 -2.62 -29.42
CA SER A 91 -29.32 -2.22 -29.42
C SER A 91 -29.52 -0.70 -29.50
N TYR A 92 -28.57 0.08 -28.97
CA TYR A 92 -28.56 1.54 -29.03
C TYR A 92 -27.72 2.10 -30.18
N GLY A 93 -27.04 1.24 -30.96
CA GLY A 93 -26.21 1.64 -32.09
C GLY A 93 -24.96 2.42 -31.68
N VAL A 94 -24.46 2.22 -30.46
CA VAL A 94 -23.28 2.89 -29.91
C VAL A 94 -22.11 1.93 -29.76
N THR A 95 -20.89 2.44 -29.73
CA THR A 95 -19.66 1.65 -29.62
C THR A 95 -19.02 1.70 -28.24
N GLU A 96 -19.33 2.73 -27.46
CA GLU A 96 -18.79 2.96 -26.13
C GLU A 96 -19.91 3.16 -25.11
N SER A 97 -19.67 2.75 -23.86
CA SER A 97 -20.67 2.82 -22.81
C SER A 97 -21.05 4.24 -22.40
N TYR A 98 -20.17 5.23 -22.60
CA TYR A 98 -20.44 6.65 -22.29
C TYR A 98 -21.42 7.31 -23.26
N ASP A 99 -21.63 6.71 -24.43
CA ASP A 99 -22.58 7.19 -25.44
C ASP A 99 -23.99 6.64 -25.22
N LEU A 100 -24.20 5.78 -24.22
CA LEU A 100 -25.50 5.23 -23.89
C LEU A 100 -26.45 6.34 -23.40
N PRO A 101 -27.76 6.23 -23.70
CA PRO A 101 -28.76 7.11 -23.12
C PRO A 101 -28.74 7.07 -21.59
N GLU A 102 -29.17 8.17 -20.97
CA GLU A 102 -29.23 8.32 -19.52
C GLU A 102 -30.03 7.18 -18.85
N GLY A 103 -29.50 6.62 -17.76
CA GLY A 103 -30.11 5.53 -17.01
C GLY A 103 -29.87 4.12 -17.57
N VAL A 104 -29.43 3.99 -18.83
CA VAL A 104 -29.18 2.68 -19.46
C VAL A 104 -27.95 2.01 -18.86
N TYR A 105 -26.89 2.78 -18.62
CA TYR A 105 -25.67 2.25 -18.00
C TYR A 105 -25.97 1.66 -16.61
N GLU A 106 -26.66 2.42 -15.76
CA GLU A 106 -27.02 2.03 -14.39
C GLU A 106 -27.90 0.79 -14.34
N ARG A 107 -28.74 0.61 -15.37
CA ARG A 107 -29.68 -0.50 -15.44
C ARG A 107 -29.09 -1.76 -16.05
N GLU A 108 -28.36 -1.65 -17.14
CA GLU A 108 -27.94 -2.80 -17.97
C GLU A 108 -26.44 -3.12 -17.82
N ILE A 109 -25.57 -2.12 -17.57
CA ILE A 109 -24.11 -2.31 -17.52
C ILE A 109 -23.58 -2.36 -16.09
N LEU A 110 -24.05 -1.49 -15.19
CA LEU A 110 -23.62 -1.44 -13.80
C LEU A 110 -23.73 -2.80 -13.08
N PRO A 111 -24.78 -3.62 -13.28
CA PRO A 111 -24.88 -4.92 -12.62
C PRO A 111 -23.77 -5.90 -12.99
N ILE A 112 -23.27 -5.83 -14.25
CA ILE A 112 -22.25 -6.75 -14.80
C ILE A 112 -20.84 -6.15 -14.77
N ALA A 113 -20.69 -4.86 -14.48
CA ALA A 113 -19.43 -4.13 -14.55
C ALA A 113 -18.25 -4.80 -13.79
N PRO A 114 -18.44 -5.41 -12.60
CA PRO A 114 -17.35 -6.11 -11.92
C PRO A 114 -16.77 -7.29 -12.72
N LEU A 115 -17.58 -7.97 -13.52
CA LEU A 115 -17.15 -9.11 -14.35
C LEU A 115 -16.48 -8.66 -15.67
N LEU A 116 -16.74 -7.43 -16.10
CA LEU A 116 -16.07 -6.82 -17.25
C LEU A 116 -14.66 -6.32 -16.91
N HIS A 117 -14.33 -6.19 -15.61
CA HIS A 117 -13.00 -5.78 -15.16
C HIS A 117 -11.93 -6.75 -15.69
N GLY A 118 -10.84 -6.20 -16.22
CA GLY A 118 -9.72 -6.99 -16.72
C GLY A 118 -9.94 -7.63 -18.10
N VAL A 119 -11.16 -7.65 -18.67
CA VAL A 119 -11.41 -8.24 -19.99
C VAL A 119 -10.59 -7.55 -21.07
N LYS A 120 -10.68 -6.22 -21.16
CA LYS A 120 -9.89 -5.42 -22.12
C LYS A 120 -8.38 -5.64 -21.95
N GLU A 121 -7.93 -5.81 -20.71
CA GLU A 121 -6.52 -6.02 -20.38
C GLU A 121 -6.03 -7.42 -20.79
N ALA A 122 -6.83 -8.45 -20.54
CA ALA A 122 -6.51 -9.83 -20.90
C ALA A 122 -6.33 -9.98 -22.43
N PHE A 123 -7.20 -9.32 -23.21
CA PHE A 123 -7.18 -9.36 -24.68
C PHE A 123 -6.34 -8.24 -25.32
N ALA A 124 -5.54 -7.50 -24.55
CA ALA A 124 -4.71 -6.45 -25.09
C ALA A 124 -3.62 -7.01 -26.04
N ASP A 125 -3.38 -6.27 -27.11
CA ASP A 125 -2.50 -6.67 -28.20
C ASP A 125 -1.08 -7.03 -27.69
N PRO A 126 -0.52 -8.19 -28.07
CA PRO A 126 0.77 -8.66 -27.56
C PRO A 126 1.99 -7.85 -27.99
N ASP A 127 1.90 -7.04 -29.04
CA ASP A 127 3.03 -6.29 -29.59
C ASP A 127 2.97 -4.81 -29.19
N THR A 128 1.78 -4.24 -29.15
CA THR A 128 1.54 -2.81 -28.89
C THR A 128 1.05 -2.52 -27.47
N GLY A 129 0.49 -3.53 -26.78
CA GLY A 129 -0.11 -3.38 -25.45
C GLY A 129 -1.46 -2.67 -25.46
N MET A 130 -1.98 -2.31 -26.63
CA MET A 130 -3.27 -1.61 -26.77
C MET A 130 -4.43 -2.54 -26.48
N ALA A 131 -5.32 -2.11 -25.60
CA ALA A 131 -6.50 -2.88 -25.23
C ALA A 131 -7.64 -2.67 -26.27
N PRO A 132 -8.20 -3.75 -26.84
CA PRO A 132 -9.31 -3.63 -27.79
C PRO A 132 -10.57 -3.11 -27.11
N ALA A 133 -11.52 -2.62 -27.89
CA ALA A 133 -12.86 -2.34 -27.38
C ALA A 133 -13.55 -3.66 -27.02
N ILE A 134 -14.42 -3.66 -25.99
CA ILE A 134 -15.16 -4.90 -25.61
C ILE A 134 -16.02 -5.39 -26.80
N MET A 135 -16.48 -4.49 -27.66
CA MET A 135 -17.21 -4.80 -28.89
C MET A 135 -16.39 -5.58 -29.94
N GLU A 136 -15.05 -5.52 -29.87
CA GLU A 136 -14.14 -6.18 -30.82
C GLU A 136 -13.71 -7.58 -30.34
N ILE A 137 -14.02 -7.93 -29.09
CA ILE A 137 -13.64 -9.21 -28.48
C ILE A 137 -14.72 -10.24 -28.82
N ASP A 138 -14.31 -11.35 -29.44
CA ASP A 138 -15.20 -12.46 -29.73
C ASP A 138 -15.57 -13.21 -28.42
N PRO A 139 -16.87 -13.31 -28.06
CA PRO A 139 -17.32 -14.02 -26.87
C PRO A 139 -16.86 -15.48 -26.80
N GLU A 140 -16.64 -16.14 -27.94
CA GLU A 140 -16.15 -17.53 -27.97
C GLU A 140 -14.74 -17.64 -27.37
N GLN A 141 -13.88 -16.62 -27.57
CA GLN A 141 -12.52 -16.61 -27.04
C GLN A 141 -12.46 -16.48 -25.50
N ILE A 142 -13.57 -16.07 -24.88
CA ILE A 142 -13.67 -15.92 -23.41
C ILE A 142 -13.72 -17.27 -22.71
N ASP A 143 -14.05 -18.38 -23.37
CA ASP A 143 -13.99 -19.71 -22.72
C ASP A 143 -12.58 -20.02 -22.17
N ASP A 144 -11.56 -19.51 -22.85
CA ASP A 144 -10.16 -19.64 -22.48
C ASP A 144 -9.64 -18.46 -21.63
N TYR A 145 -10.53 -17.70 -20.98
CA TYR A 145 -10.21 -16.44 -20.27
C TYR A 145 -8.94 -16.50 -19.41
N TYR A 146 -8.80 -17.53 -18.57
CA TYR A 146 -7.62 -17.68 -17.72
C TYR A 146 -6.35 -18.03 -18.49
N SER A 147 -6.46 -18.82 -19.56
CA SER A 147 -5.35 -19.14 -20.46
C SER A 147 -4.89 -17.91 -21.23
N VAL A 148 -5.83 -17.05 -21.64
CA VAL A 148 -5.54 -15.74 -22.27
C VAL A 148 -4.83 -14.82 -21.28
N CYS A 149 -5.24 -14.78 -20.01
CA CYS A 149 -4.50 -14.00 -19.01
C CYS A 149 -3.07 -14.54 -18.80
N GLU A 150 -2.86 -15.85 -18.88
CA GLU A 150 -1.52 -16.46 -18.78
C GLU A 150 -0.63 -16.15 -19.98
N SER A 151 -1.18 -16.06 -21.19
CA SER A 151 -0.41 -15.60 -22.36
C SER A 151 -0.12 -14.10 -22.28
N ARG A 152 -1.07 -13.31 -21.76
CA ARG A 152 -0.93 -11.86 -21.58
C ARG A 152 0.22 -11.49 -20.64
N ILE A 153 0.43 -12.21 -19.53
CA ILE A 153 1.55 -11.90 -18.64
C ILE A 153 2.90 -12.10 -19.35
N ALA A 154 3.02 -13.09 -20.25
CA ALA A 154 4.25 -13.33 -20.99
C ALA A 154 4.58 -12.17 -21.97
N SER A 155 3.59 -11.66 -22.70
CA SER A 155 3.78 -10.51 -23.60
C SER A 155 3.99 -9.21 -22.82
N LEU A 156 3.21 -8.97 -21.76
CA LEU A 156 3.39 -7.80 -20.89
C LEU A 156 4.80 -7.73 -20.32
N MET A 157 5.33 -8.84 -19.81
CA MET A 157 6.68 -8.87 -19.24
C MET A 157 7.79 -8.67 -20.29
N GLN A 158 7.56 -9.02 -21.56
CA GLN A 158 8.49 -8.68 -22.63
C GLN A 158 8.55 -7.17 -22.87
N MET A 159 7.44 -6.45 -22.72
CA MET A 159 7.38 -4.99 -22.81
C MET A 159 7.98 -4.30 -21.59
N GLU A 160 7.62 -4.76 -20.38
CA GLU A 160 8.03 -4.15 -19.11
C GLU A 160 9.49 -4.46 -18.74
N GLN A 161 10.00 -5.64 -19.13
CA GLN A 161 11.33 -6.12 -18.77
C GLN A 161 12.11 -6.68 -19.98
N PRO A 162 12.33 -5.89 -21.04
CA PRO A 162 12.93 -6.39 -22.30
C PRO A 162 14.34 -6.96 -22.10
N ASP A 163 15.11 -6.33 -21.21
CA ASP A 163 16.52 -6.71 -20.96
C ASP A 163 16.68 -7.88 -19.97
N SER A 164 15.58 -8.41 -19.41
CA SER A 164 15.63 -9.34 -18.28
C SER A 164 14.77 -10.60 -18.47
N PRO A 165 15.26 -11.59 -19.27
CA PRO A 165 14.53 -12.84 -19.51
C PRO A 165 14.17 -13.61 -18.22
N ARG A 166 15.02 -13.53 -17.19
CA ARG A 166 14.73 -14.17 -15.89
C ARG A 166 13.59 -13.52 -15.14
N ALA A 167 13.46 -12.19 -15.21
CA ALA A 167 12.32 -11.49 -14.61
C ALA A 167 11.02 -11.91 -15.31
N GLN A 168 11.06 -12.02 -16.64
CA GLN A 168 9.93 -12.52 -17.44
C GLN A 168 9.52 -13.94 -17.02
N SER A 169 10.46 -14.90 -17.01
CA SER A 169 10.14 -16.28 -16.62
C SER A 169 9.60 -16.38 -15.19
N LYS A 170 10.17 -15.61 -14.26
CA LYS A 170 9.74 -15.61 -12.86
C LYS A 170 8.34 -15.01 -12.67
N ALA A 171 8.02 -13.93 -13.39
CA ALA A 171 6.69 -13.35 -13.37
C ALA A 171 5.63 -14.32 -13.92
N VAL A 172 5.93 -15.01 -15.03
CA VAL A 172 5.06 -16.06 -15.57
C VAL A 172 4.87 -17.20 -14.55
N GLU A 173 5.93 -17.67 -13.91
CA GLU A 173 5.86 -18.71 -12.87
C GLU A 173 5.02 -18.25 -11.67
N MET A 174 5.19 -17.01 -11.21
CA MET A 174 4.39 -16.46 -10.11
C MET A 174 2.90 -16.39 -10.48
N TYR A 175 2.58 -15.94 -11.69
CA TYR A 175 1.19 -15.83 -12.16
C TYR A 175 0.54 -17.21 -12.38
N GLN A 176 1.29 -18.20 -12.86
CA GLN A 176 0.80 -19.58 -12.99
C GLN A 176 0.43 -20.21 -11.64
N ASN A 177 1.15 -19.86 -10.58
CA ASN A 177 0.87 -20.35 -9.22
C ASN A 177 -0.28 -19.59 -8.54
N THR A 178 -0.84 -18.55 -9.17
CA THR A 178 -1.95 -17.78 -8.59
C THR A 178 -3.23 -18.60 -8.60
N LYS A 179 -4.00 -18.55 -7.51
CA LYS A 179 -5.23 -19.31 -7.36
C LYS A 179 -6.32 -18.76 -8.28
N LYS A 180 -6.82 -19.63 -9.15
CA LYS A 180 -7.93 -19.39 -10.08
C LYS A 180 -9.07 -20.38 -9.79
N PRO A 181 -10.34 -20.05 -10.04
CA PRO A 181 -10.85 -18.75 -10.49
C PRO A 181 -10.74 -17.65 -9.43
N PHE A 182 -10.74 -16.39 -9.88
CA PHE A 182 -10.74 -15.21 -9.03
C PHE A 182 -12.12 -14.97 -8.39
N GLU A 183 -12.16 -14.18 -7.33
CA GLU A 183 -13.40 -13.77 -6.67
C GLU A 183 -13.55 -12.24 -6.71
N VAL A 184 -14.78 -11.75 -6.89
CA VAL A 184 -15.09 -10.32 -6.85
C VAL A 184 -16.29 -10.06 -5.94
N TYR A 185 -16.15 -9.09 -5.03
CA TYR A 185 -17.23 -8.61 -4.17
C TYR A 185 -17.27 -7.08 -4.26
N PRO A 186 -18.38 -6.51 -4.77
CA PRO A 186 -18.48 -5.10 -5.10
C PRO A 186 -18.51 -4.19 -3.86
N GLY A 187 -18.25 -2.91 -4.08
CA GLY A 187 -18.39 -1.84 -3.08
C GLY A 187 -17.08 -1.26 -2.55
N MET A 188 -15.96 -2.00 -2.61
CA MET A 188 -14.63 -1.47 -2.25
C MET A 188 -13.82 -1.16 -3.50
N THR A 189 -13.17 0.00 -3.53
CA THR A 189 -12.26 0.43 -4.60
C THR A 189 -10.81 0.47 -4.12
N SER A 190 -9.85 0.51 -5.05
CA SER A 190 -8.41 0.67 -4.76
C SER A 190 -8.07 1.89 -3.89
N ALA A 191 -8.91 2.94 -3.91
CA ALA A 191 -8.76 4.11 -3.07
C ALA A 191 -8.60 3.78 -1.58
N VAL A 192 -9.29 2.75 -1.06
CA VAL A 192 -9.16 2.38 0.36
C VAL A 192 -7.71 2.07 0.73
N MET A 193 -6.97 1.42 -0.17
CA MET A 193 -5.56 1.10 0.05
C MET A 193 -4.65 2.32 -0.10
N ASP A 194 -4.97 3.24 -1.02
CA ASP A 194 -4.24 4.50 -1.15
C ASP A 194 -4.33 5.34 0.13
N TYR A 195 -5.53 5.41 0.74
CA TYR A 195 -5.72 6.09 2.02
C TYR A 195 -5.05 5.35 3.18
N GLN A 196 -4.97 4.01 3.15
CA GLN A 196 -4.14 3.24 4.09
C GLN A 196 -2.65 3.59 3.93
N ASN A 197 -2.16 3.80 2.70
CA ASN A 197 -0.78 4.19 2.44
C ASN A 197 -0.49 5.60 2.98
N ILE A 198 -1.36 6.57 2.71
CA ILE A 198 -1.25 7.94 3.25
C ILE A 198 -1.23 7.91 4.79
N MET A 199 -2.13 7.12 5.41
CA MET A 199 -2.15 6.92 6.85
C MET A 199 -0.81 6.39 7.37
N GLY A 200 -0.28 5.33 6.74
CA GLY A 200 1.00 4.74 7.12
C GLY A 200 2.16 5.74 7.05
N PHE A 201 2.22 6.55 5.98
CA PHE A 201 3.22 7.60 5.83
C PHE A 201 3.17 8.66 6.94
N LEU A 202 1.97 9.15 7.26
CA LEU A 202 1.79 10.17 8.29
C LEU A 202 2.18 9.65 9.68
N VAL A 203 1.79 8.41 10.01
CA VAL A 203 2.19 7.77 11.27
C VAL A 203 3.70 7.59 11.33
N LEU A 204 4.35 7.22 10.22
CA LEU A 204 5.81 7.15 10.13
C LEU A 204 6.46 8.49 10.46
N LEU A 205 5.98 9.59 9.86
CA LEU A 205 6.51 10.94 10.14
C LEU A 205 6.36 11.32 11.62
N PHE A 206 5.21 11.03 12.24
CA PHE A 206 5.01 11.30 13.66
C PHE A 206 5.94 10.47 14.55
N CYS A 207 6.11 9.18 14.24
CA CYS A 207 7.05 8.30 14.93
C CYS A 207 8.50 8.82 14.83
N VAL A 208 8.89 9.36 13.67
CA VAL A 208 10.21 9.97 13.46
C VAL A 208 10.37 11.26 14.27
N VAL A 209 9.35 12.13 14.32
CA VAL A 209 9.36 13.34 15.15
C VAL A 209 9.51 12.99 16.63
N ILE A 210 8.85 11.93 17.11
CA ILE A 210 8.97 11.42 18.48
C ILE A 210 10.37 10.85 18.74
N ALA A 211 10.97 10.16 17.77
CA ALA A 211 12.25 9.49 17.91
C ALA A 211 13.47 10.43 17.81
N ALA A 212 13.39 11.49 17.01
CA ALA A 212 14.48 12.44 16.79
C ALA A 212 15.09 13.06 18.08
N PRO A 213 14.31 13.49 19.09
CA PRO A 213 14.87 14.07 20.32
C PRO A 213 15.47 13.05 21.30
N ILE A 214 15.38 11.74 21.07
CA ILE A 214 15.64 10.73 22.13
C ILE A 214 17.06 10.75 22.68
N PHE A 215 18.07 10.96 21.82
CA PHE A 215 19.47 11.14 22.23
C PHE A 215 19.88 12.61 22.13
N SER A 216 19.53 13.27 21.04
CA SER A 216 19.95 14.65 20.75
C SER A 216 19.49 15.67 21.80
N ALA A 217 18.34 15.48 22.46
CA ALA A 217 17.87 16.39 23.51
C ALA A 217 18.68 16.27 24.81
N ASP A 218 19.23 15.08 25.10
CA ASP A 218 20.11 14.89 26.27
C ASP A 218 21.46 15.59 26.06
N TYR A 219 21.97 15.59 24.83
CA TYR A 219 23.17 16.34 24.47
C TYR A 219 22.92 17.85 24.53
N GLN A 220 21.81 18.33 23.95
CA GLN A 220 21.48 19.75 23.91
C GLN A 220 21.25 20.34 25.31
N SER A 221 20.75 19.56 26.26
CA SER A 221 20.49 19.99 27.65
C SER A 221 21.68 19.76 28.59
N GLY A 222 22.74 19.09 28.15
CA GLY A 222 23.85 18.66 29.02
C GLY A 222 23.47 17.54 30.01
N ALA A 223 22.27 16.98 29.92
CA ALA A 223 21.82 15.89 30.78
C ALA A 223 22.63 14.61 30.55
N ASP A 224 23.17 14.40 29.36
CA ASP A 224 23.99 13.24 29.01
C ASP A 224 25.23 13.11 29.92
N ASP A 225 25.91 14.22 30.23
CA ASP A 225 27.10 14.23 31.09
C ASP A 225 26.79 13.67 32.50
N ILE A 226 25.64 14.06 33.06
CA ILE A 226 25.17 13.58 34.36
C ILE A 226 24.77 12.09 34.27
N LEU A 227 24.04 11.72 33.22
CA LEU A 227 23.55 10.34 33.03
C LEU A 227 24.72 9.37 32.91
N ARG A 228 25.81 9.73 32.23
CA ARG A 228 27.01 8.91 32.06
C ARG A 228 27.78 8.63 33.34
N CYS A 229 27.67 9.49 34.36
CA CYS A 229 28.25 9.25 35.68
C CYS A 229 27.53 8.12 36.44
N THR A 230 26.36 7.69 35.98
CA THR A 230 25.60 6.61 36.62
C THR A 230 26.05 5.22 36.17
N ARG A 231 25.84 4.20 37.02
CA ARG A 231 26.20 2.79 36.75
C ARG A 231 25.65 2.26 35.42
N HIS A 232 24.49 2.75 34.96
CA HIS A 232 23.82 2.27 33.74
C HIS A 232 23.79 3.31 32.61
N GLY A 233 24.50 4.44 32.74
CA GLY A 233 24.40 5.59 31.83
C GLY A 233 24.91 5.41 30.41
N ARG A 234 25.61 4.31 30.12
CA ARG A 234 26.20 4.00 28.81
C ARG A 234 25.32 3.01 28.03
N VAL A 235 25.82 1.81 27.73
CA VAL A 235 25.15 0.82 26.89
C VAL A 235 23.74 0.48 27.38
N SER A 236 23.56 0.26 28.69
CA SER A 236 22.25 -0.14 29.23
C SER A 236 21.17 0.93 29.05
N LEU A 237 21.52 2.23 29.17
CA LEU A 237 20.59 3.33 28.94
C LEU A 237 20.30 3.50 27.44
N GLY A 238 21.32 3.40 26.59
CA GLY A 238 21.15 3.48 25.13
C GLY A 238 20.22 2.39 24.60
N ILE A 239 20.39 1.16 25.07
CA ILE A 239 19.49 0.03 24.74
C ILE A 239 18.07 0.31 25.25
N ALA A 240 17.90 0.81 26.47
CA ALA A 240 16.58 1.10 27.03
C ALA A 240 15.83 2.20 26.26
N LYS A 241 16.53 3.28 25.87
CA LYS A 241 16.00 4.36 25.03
C LYS A 241 15.54 3.86 23.66
N MET A 242 16.40 3.06 23.03
CA MET A 242 16.13 2.45 21.72
C MET A 242 14.88 1.57 21.77
N PHE A 243 14.81 0.63 22.73
CA PHE A 243 13.62 -0.21 22.87
C PHE A 243 12.36 0.60 23.21
N ALA A 244 12.47 1.64 24.04
CA ALA A 244 11.32 2.47 24.38
C ALA A 244 10.76 3.20 23.14
N ALA A 245 11.65 3.73 22.30
CA ALA A 245 11.28 4.36 21.04
C ALA A 245 10.58 3.38 20.08
N LEU A 246 11.21 2.23 19.84
CA LEU A 246 10.68 1.20 18.93
C LEU A 246 9.34 0.66 19.42
N PHE A 247 9.21 0.47 20.74
CA PHE A 247 7.96 -0.01 21.33
C PHE A 247 6.83 1.02 21.19
N ILE A 248 7.08 2.30 21.48
CA ILE A 248 6.06 3.35 21.34
C ILE A 248 5.63 3.48 19.88
N SER A 249 6.59 3.59 18.95
CA SER A 249 6.30 3.75 17.53
C SER A 249 5.62 2.51 16.94
N GLY A 250 6.08 1.31 17.29
CA GLY A 250 5.48 0.06 16.84
C GLY A 250 4.06 -0.12 17.37
N ALA A 251 3.83 0.12 18.67
CA ALA A 251 2.49 0.04 19.25
C ALA A 251 1.54 1.10 18.66
N ALA A 252 2.02 2.32 18.44
CA ALA A 252 1.24 3.38 17.81
C ALA A 252 0.82 2.99 16.38
N PHE A 253 1.74 2.48 15.57
CA PHE A 253 1.44 2.05 14.22
C PHE A 253 0.49 0.86 14.18
N VAL A 254 0.72 -0.17 15.00
CA VAL A 254 -0.18 -1.34 15.07
C VAL A 254 -1.60 -0.92 15.46
N LEU A 255 -1.74 -0.02 16.44
CA LEU A 255 -3.05 0.50 16.84
C LEU A 255 -3.72 1.29 15.70
N CYS A 256 -2.96 2.19 15.05
CA CYS A 256 -3.45 3.00 13.93
C CYS A 256 -3.89 2.13 12.74
N ALA A 257 -3.07 1.16 12.35
CA ALA A 257 -3.37 0.24 11.27
C ALA A 257 -4.58 -0.65 11.58
N ALA A 258 -4.66 -1.19 12.80
CA ALA A 258 -5.80 -2.01 13.23
C ALA A 258 -7.10 -1.18 13.22
N VAL A 259 -7.08 0.03 13.76
CA VAL A 259 -8.25 0.93 13.74
C VAL A 259 -8.63 1.30 12.32
N HIS A 260 -7.67 1.62 11.46
CA HIS A 260 -7.93 1.98 10.07
C HIS A 260 -8.59 0.82 9.30
N ILE A 261 -8.01 -0.38 9.36
CA ILE A 261 -8.56 -1.58 8.70
C ILE A 261 -9.96 -1.89 9.22
N LEU A 262 -10.14 -1.92 10.55
CA LEU A 262 -11.45 -2.20 11.15
C LEU A 262 -12.52 -1.20 10.73
N VAL A 263 -12.20 0.10 10.69
CA VAL A 263 -13.13 1.14 10.28
C VAL A 263 -13.42 1.04 8.78
N ALA A 264 -12.40 0.92 7.94
CA ALA A 264 -12.56 0.81 6.49
C ALA A 264 -13.41 -0.41 6.11
N ASP A 265 -13.07 -1.59 6.61
CA ASP A 265 -13.78 -2.83 6.30
C ASP A 265 -15.21 -2.84 6.88
N SER A 266 -15.45 -2.14 8.00
CA SER A 266 -16.81 -2.01 8.54
C SER A 266 -17.67 -1.03 7.74
N LEU A 267 -17.07 0.01 7.13
CA LEU A 267 -17.79 0.96 6.28
C LEU A 267 -18.09 0.37 4.90
N PHE A 268 -17.11 -0.34 4.32
CA PHE A 268 -17.21 -0.92 2.98
C PHE A 268 -17.74 -2.34 2.96
N GLY A 269 -17.84 -3.03 4.10
CA GLY A 269 -18.28 -4.42 4.21
C GLY A 269 -17.12 -5.42 4.18
N TRP A 270 -17.15 -6.38 5.11
CA TRP A 270 -16.11 -7.38 5.30
C TRP A 270 -16.03 -8.38 4.15
N GLU A 271 -17.12 -8.58 3.41
CA GLU A 271 -17.18 -9.40 2.21
C GLU A 271 -16.21 -8.90 1.11
N CYS A 272 -16.00 -7.58 1.00
CA CYS A 272 -15.09 -6.99 0.01
C CYS A 272 -13.63 -7.41 0.20
N THR A 273 -13.24 -7.80 1.41
CA THR A 273 -11.88 -8.28 1.72
C THR A 273 -11.54 -9.60 1.00
N ARG A 274 -12.56 -10.34 0.53
CA ARG A 274 -12.39 -11.61 -0.19
C ARG A 274 -12.11 -11.42 -1.67
N THR A 275 -12.34 -10.23 -2.22
CA THR A 275 -12.02 -9.90 -3.61
C THR A 275 -10.55 -10.20 -3.89
N SER A 276 -10.26 -10.89 -4.99
CA SER A 276 -8.90 -11.12 -5.48
C SER A 276 -8.25 -9.79 -5.87
N ILE A 277 -6.96 -9.59 -5.58
CA ILE A 277 -6.25 -8.37 -6.01
C ILE A 277 -6.41 -8.14 -7.52
N GLN A 278 -6.41 -9.22 -8.30
CA GLN A 278 -6.52 -9.21 -9.75
C GLN A 278 -7.83 -8.55 -10.23
N MET A 279 -8.90 -8.64 -9.45
CA MET A 279 -10.20 -8.05 -9.78
C MET A 279 -10.35 -6.59 -9.34
N MET A 280 -9.36 -6.04 -8.62
CA MET A 280 -9.38 -4.65 -8.14
C MET A 280 -8.32 -3.77 -8.82
N TYR A 281 -7.15 -4.33 -9.14
CA TYR A 281 -6.01 -3.60 -9.68
C TYR A 281 -5.78 -3.89 -11.16
N SER A 282 -5.27 -5.09 -11.46
CA SER A 282 -4.94 -5.54 -12.81
C SER A 282 -5.10 -7.04 -12.87
N ILE A 283 -5.69 -7.56 -13.95
CA ILE A 283 -6.02 -8.99 -14.07
C ILE A 283 -4.78 -9.87 -14.05
N VAL A 284 -3.63 -9.32 -14.46
CA VAL A 284 -2.35 -10.01 -14.52
C VAL A 284 -1.43 -9.74 -13.33
N THR A 285 -1.96 -9.17 -12.24
CA THR A 285 -1.19 -8.94 -11.00
C THR A 285 -0.61 -10.25 -10.46
N LEU A 286 0.69 -10.25 -10.14
CA LEU A 286 1.47 -11.43 -9.76
C LEU A 286 1.19 -11.96 -8.35
N ALA A 287 0.52 -11.17 -7.51
CA ALA A 287 0.31 -11.45 -6.10
C ALA A 287 -0.89 -12.38 -5.88
N ASP A 288 -0.65 -13.60 -5.43
CA ASP A 288 -1.71 -14.56 -5.05
C ASP A 288 -2.27 -14.25 -3.65
N MET A 289 -3.12 -13.24 -3.56
CA MET A 289 -3.85 -12.91 -2.33
C MET A 289 -5.14 -12.13 -2.62
N ASN A 290 -6.01 -12.08 -1.61
CA ASN A 290 -7.19 -11.23 -1.60
C ASN A 290 -6.88 -9.86 -0.97
N ILE A 291 -7.84 -8.93 -1.05
CA ILE A 291 -7.67 -7.58 -0.49
C ILE A 291 -7.39 -7.59 1.02
N GLY A 292 -8.04 -8.47 1.79
CA GLY A 292 -7.76 -8.60 3.22
C GLY A 292 -6.32 -9.04 3.51
N GLY A 293 -5.81 -9.98 2.72
CA GLY A 293 -4.41 -10.40 2.75
C GLY A 293 -3.46 -9.26 2.38
N LEU A 294 -3.80 -8.47 1.36
CA LEU A 294 -3.05 -7.29 0.95
C LEU A 294 -2.99 -6.23 2.05
N GLN A 295 -4.13 -5.88 2.65
CA GLN A 295 -4.23 -4.93 3.76
C GLN A 295 -3.32 -5.34 4.91
N PHE A 296 -3.34 -6.63 5.29
CA PHE A 296 -2.52 -7.16 6.36
C PHE A 296 -1.03 -7.17 5.99
N LEU A 297 -0.67 -7.65 4.80
CA LEU A 297 0.72 -7.66 4.33
C LEU A 297 1.28 -6.23 4.25
N PHE A 298 0.48 -5.28 3.77
CA PHE A 298 0.84 -3.88 3.68
C PHE A 298 0.97 -3.22 5.06
N ALA A 299 0.08 -3.56 6.01
CA ALA A 299 0.26 -3.14 7.40
C ALA A 299 1.53 -3.74 8.03
N ALA A 300 1.83 -5.02 7.78
CA ALA A 300 3.03 -5.66 8.29
C ALA A 300 4.31 -5.05 7.70
N SER A 301 4.35 -4.81 6.38
CA SER A 301 5.47 -4.14 5.72
C SER A 301 5.61 -2.69 6.16
N GLY A 302 4.49 -1.99 6.36
CA GLY A 302 4.48 -0.64 6.91
C GLY A 302 5.03 -0.56 8.34
N LEU A 303 4.71 -1.54 9.19
CA LEU A 303 5.30 -1.64 10.54
C LEU A 303 6.81 -1.79 10.47
N LEU A 304 7.32 -2.66 9.58
CA LEU A 304 8.76 -2.84 9.38
C LEU A 304 9.42 -1.55 8.90
N SER A 305 8.81 -0.84 7.95
CA SER A 305 9.30 0.45 7.46
C SER A 305 9.32 1.54 8.54
N VAL A 306 8.30 1.59 9.40
CA VAL A 306 8.27 2.51 10.56
C VAL A 306 9.39 2.18 11.54
N LEU A 307 9.59 0.90 11.88
CA LEU A 307 10.66 0.48 12.79
C LEU A 307 12.05 0.73 12.20
N ALA A 308 12.24 0.53 10.89
CA ALA A 308 13.48 0.82 10.18
C ALA A 308 13.78 2.32 10.20
N SER A 309 12.79 3.15 9.84
CA SER A 309 12.84 4.61 9.86
C SER A 309 13.11 5.19 11.26
N VAL A 310 12.50 4.62 12.29
CA VAL A 310 12.75 4.99 13.69
C VAL A 310 14.16 4.58 14.11
N SER A 311 14.61 3.37 13.77
CA SER A 311 15.97 2.91 14.06
C SER A 311 17.03 3.80 13.41
N PHE A 312 16.82 4.16 12.14
CA PHE A 312 17.67 5.10 11.41
C PHE A 312 17.66 6.50 12.05
N THR A 313 16.48 6.98 12.46
CA THR A 313 16.35 8.25 13.18
C THR A 313 17.06 8.26 14.52
N LEU A 314 17.01 7.15 15.28
CA LEU A 314 17.77 7.01 16.52
C LEU A 314 19.28 7.06 16.27
N PHE A 315 19.74 6.47 15.15
CA PHE A 315 21.14 6.54 14.74
C PHE A 315 21.57 7.98 14.43
N LEU A 316 20.76 8.73 13.68
CA LEU A 316 21.00 10.16 13.42
C LEU A 316 20.96 10.97 14.72
N SER A 317 19.97 10.73 15.58
CA SER A 317 19.82 11.37 16.90
C SER A 317 21.04 11.16 17.78
N ALA A 318 21.64 9.97 17.76
CA ALA A 318 22.84 9.66 18.53
C ALA A 318 24.11 10.37 18.01
N ARG A 319 24.12 10.81 16.74
CA ARG A 319 25.22 11.56 16.10
C ARG A 319 25.04 13.07 16.15
N CYS A 320 23.80 13.57 16.07
CA CYS A 320 23.51 14.99 16.05
C CYS A 320 23.59 15.61 17.45
N ARG A 321 24.23 16.80 17.57
CA ARG A 321 24.32 17.53 18.85
C ARG A 321 23.06 18.30 19.23
N THR A 322 22.17 18.57 18.28
CA THR A 322 20.93 19.33 18.50
C THR A 322 19.72 18.55 18.01
N THR A 323 18.57 18.75 18.67
CA THR A 323 17.30 18.14 18.26
C THR A 323 16.87 18.59 16.88
N VAL A 324 17.12 19.86 16.52
CA VAL A 324 16.76 20.40 15.20
C VAL A 324 17.55 19.71 14.08
N SER A 325 18.87 19.50 14.24
CA SER A 325 19.68 18.81 13.24
C SER A 325 19.28 17.34 13.08
N SER A 326 18.98 16.66 14.19
CA SER A 326 18.48 15.29 14.15
C SER A 326 17.13 15.20 13.42
N LEU A 327 16.20 16.10 13.73
CA LEU A 327 14.88 16.08 13.14
C LEU A 327 14.94 16.41 11.63
N ALA A 328 15.66 17.48 11.26
CA ALA A 328 15.78 17.89 9.87
C ALA A 328 16.41 16.80 9.00
N SER A 329 17.50 16.17 9.46
CA SER A 329 18.13 15.07 8.73
C SER A 329 17.19 13.86 8.59
N SER A 330 16.51 13.44 9.66
CA SER A 330 15.54 12.35 9.58
C SER A 330 14.39 12.62 8.61
N LEU A 331 13.81 13.83 8.62
CA LEU A 331 12.70 14.18 7.73
C LEU A 331 13.12 14.18 6.26
N VAL A 332 14.34 14.64 5.95
CA VAL A 332 14.88 14.56 4.58
C VAL A 332 14.89 13.12 4.08
N PHE A 333 15.35 12.17 4.90
CA PHE A 333 15.35 10.75 4.52
C PHE A 333 13.96 10.12 4.48
N CYS A 334 12.98 10.64 5.23
CA CYS A 334 11.59 10.18 5.12
C CYS A 334 10.96 10.61 3.80
N ILE A 335 11.31 11.79 3.29
CA ILE A 335 10.76 12.36 2.05
C ILE A 335 11.56 11.91 0.82
N ALA A 336 12.82 11.51 1.00
CA ALA A 336 13.72 11.12 -0.09
C ALA A 336 13.13 10.07 -1.06
N PRO A 337 12.45 8.98 -0.63
CA PRO A 337 11.85 8.02 -1.56
C PRO A 337 10.87 8.66 -2.54
N VAL A 338 10.03 9.59 -2.06
CA VAL A 338 9.04 10.29 -2.89
C VAL A 338 9.74 11.17 -3.93
N VAL A 339 10.81 11.87 -3.54
CA VAL A 339 11.55 12.73 -4.48
C VAL A 339 12.29 11.88 -5.50
N ILE A 340 12.89 10.76 -5.09
CA ILE A 340 13.65 9.86 -5.96
C ILE A 340 12.73 9.19 -6.97
N SER A 341 11.55 8.70 -6.56
CA SER A 341 10.59 8.10 -7.49
C SER A 341 10.11 9.08 -8.56
N MET A 342 10.06 10.38 -8.26
CA MET A 342 9.66 11.41 -9.23
C MET A 342 10.80 11.88 -10.15
N THR A 343 12.06 11.76 -9.72
CA THR A 343 13.19 12.43 -10.38
C THR A 343 14.19 11.49 -11.03
N ALA A 344 14.28 10.24 -10.57
CA ALA A 344 15.24 9.25 -11.04
C ALA A 344 14.51 8.11 -11.78
N PRO A 345 14.34 8.21 -13.12
CA PRO A 345 13.74 7.13 -13.89
C PRO A 345 14.66 5.91 -13.97
N GLY A 346 14.04 4.73 -14.07
CA GLY A 346 14.71 3.45 -14.35
C GLY A 346 15.26 2.71 -13.12
N ALA A 347 16.12 1.73 -13.38
CA ALA A 347 16.59 0.77 -12.38
C ALA A 347 17.27 1.41 -11.15
N LEU A 348 17.96 2.54 -11.33
CA LEU A 348 18.61 3.24 -10.22
C LEU A 348 17.60 3.80 -9.21
N GLY A 349 16.49 4.36 -9.70
CA GLY A 349 15.40 4.84 -8.84
C GLY A 349 14.77 3.68 -8.06
N ALA A 350 14.47 2.58 -8.74
CA ALA A 350 13.92 1.37 -8.11
C ALA A 350 14.86 0.80 -7.03
N TRP A 351 16.17 0.73 -7.30
CA TRP A 351 17.17 0.28 -6.33
C TRP A 351 17.26 1.21 -5.11
N LEU A 352 17.33 2.52 -5.32
CA LEU A 352 17.40 3.49 -4.22
C LEU A 352 16.13 3.44 -3.37
N CYS A 353 14.95 3.41 -4.00
CA CYS A 353 13.69 3.26 -3.29
C CYS A 353 13.61 1.92 -2.54
N SER A 354 14.19 0.83 -3.06
CA SER A 354 14.15 -0.46 -2.37
C SER A 354 14.94 -0.52 -1.04
N ILE A 355 15.95 0.34 -0.87
CA ILE A 355 16.87 0.36 0.28
C ILE A 355 16.55 1.50 1.26
N LEU A 356 15.71 2.46 0.89
CA LEU A 356 15.41 3.56 1.80
C LEU A 356 14.38 3.11 2.86
N PRO A 357 14.66 3.33 4.16
CA PRO A 357 13.80 2.83 5.25
C PRO A 357 12.35 3.29 5.19
N ALA A 358 12.11 4.48 4.66
CA ALA A 358 10.80 5.12 4.58
C ALA A 358 10.00 4.71 3.32
N SER A 359 10.62 3.99 2.39
CA SER A 359 9.95 3.65 1.13
C SER A 359 8.73 2.77 1.34
N GLY A 360 8.75 1.88 2.34
CA GLY A 360 7.68 0.91 2.57
C GLY A 360 6.27 1.52 2.68
N THR A 361 6.14 2.71 3.28
CA THR A 361 4.89 3.48 3.38
C THR A 361 4.94 4.81 2.63
N SER A 362 5.76 4.94 1.60
CA SER A 362 5.88 6.21 0.87
C SER A 362 4.72 6.40 -0.13
N ILE A 363 4.30 7.64 -0.36
CA ILE A 363 3.09 7.93 -1.18
C ILE A 363 3.24 7.47 -2.63
N GLN A 364 4.45 7.29 -3.16
CA GLN A 364 4.66 6.90 -4.57
C GLN A 364 5.58 5.70 -4.77
N ALA A 365 6.25 5.23 -3.72
CA ALA A 365 7.18 4.09 -3.82
C ALA A 365 6.90 3.06 -2.70
N SER A 366 5.65 2.99 -2.23
CA SER A 366 5.23 2.04 -1.19
C SER A 366 5.30 0.60 -1.66
N VAL A 367 5.32 -0.30 -0.67
CA VAL A 367 5.17 -1.73 -0.93
C VAL A 367 3.84 -2.04 -1.62
N LEU A 368 2.78 -1.26 -1.37
CA LEU A 368 1.51 -1.40 -2.08
C LEU A 368 1.70 -1.26 -3.59
N TYR A 369 2.29 -0.16 -4.05
CA TYR A 369 2.52 0.05 -5.49
C TYR A 369 3.52 -0.95 -6.06
N ALA A 370 4.55 -1.33 -5.30
CA ALA A 370 5.49 -2.35 -5.74
C ALA A 370 4.84 -3.74 -5.90
N ILE A 371 3.77 -4.06 -5.14
CA ILE A 371 3.02 -5.32 -5.26
C ILE A 371 2.12 -5.32 -6.50
N THR A 372 1.55 -4.17 -6.84
CA THR A 372 0.66 -4.01 -8.00
C THR A 372 1.43 -3.77 -9.29
N ASP A 373 2.75 -3.55 -9.22
CA ASP A 373 3.64 -3.26 -10.34
C ASP A 373 4.53 -4.48 -10.71
N PHE A 374 5.08 -4.47 -11.93
CA PHE A 374 5.86 -5.56 -12.53
C PHE A 374 7.37 -5.36 -12.40
N GLN A 375 7.81 -4.59 -11.39
CA GLN A 375 9.23 -4.28 -11.20
C GLN A 375 10.03 -5.39 -10.51
N PHE A 376 11.13 -5.77 -11.16
CA PHE A 376 12.13 -6.69 -10.61
C PHE A 376 13.48 -6.00 -10.47
N LEU A 377 14.15 -6.23 -9.33
CA LEU A 377 15.53 -5.83 -9.13
C LEU A 377 16.45 -6.94 -9.63
N ASN A 378 17.25 -6.62 -10.64
CA ASN A 378 18.23 -7.53 -11.21
C ASN A 378 19.60 -7.28 -10.57
N LEU A 379 20.16 -8.29 -9.89
CA LEU A 379 21.50 -8.26 -9.30
C LEU A 379 22.29 -9.51 -9.67
N ALA A 380 23.40 -9.34 -10.41
CA ALA A 380 24.38 -10.39 -10.68
C ALA A 380 23.78 -11.74 -11.15
N GLY A 381 22.70 -11.68 -11.94
CA GLY A 381 22.00 -12.86 -12.45
C GLY A 381 20.80 -13.35 -11.64
N LEU A 382 20.48 -12.74 -10.49
CA LEU A 382 19.25 -12.97 -9.73
C LEU A 382 18.23 -11.87 -10.01
N SER A 383 16.97 -12.24 -10.24
CA SER A 383 15.84 -11.31 -10.37
C SER A 383 14.95 -11.46 -9.12
N VAL A 384 14.94 -10.44 -8.27
CA VAL A 384 14.15 -10.39 -7.04
C VAL A 384 12.99 -9.44 -7.25
N TRP A 385 11.78 -9.89 -6.94
CA TRP A 385 10.59 -9.05 -7.03
C TRP A 385 10.69 -7.91 -6.00
N MET A 386 10.40 -6.68 -6.43
CA MET A 386 10.69 -5.47 -5.66
C MET A 386 10.08 -5.46 -4.24
N PRO A 387 8.82 -5.89 -4.01
CA PRO A 387 8.24 -5.98 -2.66
C PRO A 387 9.07 -6.81 -1.69
N TYR A 388 9.60 -7.96 -2.14
CA TYR A 388 10.41 -8.83 -1.30
C TYR A 388 11.75 -8.20 -0.96
N ALA A 389 12.35 -7.46 -1.90
CA ALA A 389 13.58 -6.72 -1.64
C ALA A 389 13.35 -5.60 -0.61
N MET A 390 12.26 -4.83 -0.72
CA MET A 390 11.91 -3.77 0.22
C MET A 390 11.71 -4.29 1.65
N ILE A 391 10.94 -5.38 1.80
CA ILE A 391 10.71 -6.01 3.10
C ILE A 391 12.02 -6.57 3.66
N GLY A 392 12.84 -7.21 2.82
CA GLY A 392 14.15 -7.72 3.20
C GLY A 392 15.12 -6.62 3.66
N ALA A 393 15.14 -5.48 2.98
CA ALA A 393 15.93 -4.32 3.35
C ALA A 393 15.55 -3.80 4.74
N CYS A 394 14.25 -3.59 4.99
CA CYS A 394 13.74 -3.15 6.30
C CYS A 394 14.16 -4.11 7.43
N MET A 395 14.09 -5.43 7.19
CA MET A 395 14.49 -6.45 8.18
C MET A 395 15.98 -6.40 8.54
N ILE A 396 16.85 -6.00 7.60
CA ILE A 396 18.28 -5.85 7.83
C ILE A 396 18.58 -4.49 8.49
N GLU A 397 17.89 -3.44 8.07
CA GLU A 397 18.09 -2.07 8.55
C GLU A 397 17.74 -1.88 10.01
N ILE A 398 16.67 -2.50 10.51
CA ILE A 398 16.26 -2.40 11.91
C ILE A 398 17.42 -2.78 12.86
N PRO A 399 17.97 -4.01 12.84
CA PRO A 399 19.06 -4.39 13.74
C PRO A 399 20.34 -3.62 13.45
N LEU A 400 20.63 -3.29 12.18
CA LEU A 400 21.82 -2.55 11.79
C LEU A 400 21.81 -1.14 12.39
N PHE A 401 20.76 -0.36 12.18
CA PHE A 401 20.66 1.01 12.69
C PHE A 401 20.44 1.04 14.20
N ALA A 402 19.73 0.08 14.77
CA ALA A 402 19.64 -0.10 16.22
C ALA A 402 21.03 -0.27 16.85
N PHE A 403 21.85 -1.17 16.30
CA PHE A 403 23.23 -1.37 16.76
C PHE A 403 24.09 -0.11 16.58
N LEU A 404 24.02 0.52 15.41
CA LEU A 404 24.77 1.74 15.12
C LEU A 404 24.36 2.92 16.01
N ALA A 405 23.08 3.03 16.38
CA ALA A 405 22.58 4.06 17.30
C ALA A 405 23.20 3.89 18.70
N VAL A 406 23.13 2.68 19.26
CA VAL A 406 23.72 2.40 20.59
C VAL A 406 25.24 2.57 20.58
N ARG A 407 25.92 2.13 19.51
CA ARG A 407 27.37 2.29 19.35
C ARG A 407 27.76 3.76 19.26
N SER A 408 27.03 4.56 18.47
CA SER A 408 27.27 6.00 18.33
C SER A 408 27.05 6.72 19.66
N TYR A 409 25.96 6.41 20.37
CA TYR A 409 25.69 6.95 21.71
C TYR A 409 26.84 6.64 22.68
N CYS A 410 27.34 5.41 22.69
CA CYS A 410 28.44 5.03 23.59
C CYS A 410 29.75 5.76 23.26
N ARG A 411 30.02 6.05 21.98
CA ARG A 411 31.27 6.67 21.50
C ARG A 411 31.27 8.20 21.47
N HIS A 412 30.16 8.86 21.77
CA HIS A 412 30.01 10.31 21.66
C HIS A 412 31.08 11.12 22.44
N ALA A 413 31.66 10.55 23.50
CA ALA A 413 32.68 11.21 24.33
C ALA A 413 34.13 11.14 23.81
N LEU A 414 34.40 10.50 22.66
CA LEU A 414 35.75 10.44 22.07
C LEU A 414 36.02 11.54 21.02
N ASN A 415 35.03 12.39 20.74
CA ASN A 415 35.08 13.53 19.81
C ASN A 415 34.53 14.77 20.51
#